data_AF-A0A2S0IDU0-F1
#
_entry.id   AF-A0A2S0IDU0-F1
#
_cell.length_a   1.000
_cell.length_b   1.000
_cell.length_c   1.000
_cell.angle_alpha   90.00
_cell.angle_beta   90.00
_cell.angle_gamma   90.00
#
_symmetry.space_group_name_H-M   'P 1'
#
loop_
_entity.id
_entity.type
_entity.pdbx_description
1 polymer ?
#
loop_
_entity_poly.entity_id
_entity_poly.type
_entity_poly.pdbx_seq_one_letter_code
_entity_poly.pdbx_strand_id
1 'polypeptide(L)'
;MDTLTAAIGAALGLATLGADGRLLPGQIPAVQTLPTTVHDLNTYQMPGMYRQASTAGAQAGTNYPQATGGLLEVCGTGSPGQTVQRYTVASTGSVSPTSGARQYWRFAINASWSPWQEVHTAGNALPYLGRVEAGADLNNYANRGMWAIAASSVAAGGTNFPVANSGWLLVYCESAAGAAAGTNVNQVYIGSNTNRQFFRSLVGGAWSAWEEVIRSSLLGAVSGVGSLDANGRQPVGQSPYSAILPAGTDANTLATPGVWHINSDAQATAALNWPLQLAGTLSVEAVVSGNMQVTQTYTTRNGTGGVIRTFKRVRFGTAGTWGLWQEMARIADMDAINALIAQAFGIGQSWQNVGASRAPDTNFTNSTARPIVLSVAVSLSGANGRCIIYVDGRVTQDAFNPSASATLGGQIVVPAGSTYRVVPVAGAIAAWWEYR
;
A
#
# COMPACT_ATOMS: atom_id res chain seq x y z
N MET A 1 69.98 -62.71 22.86
CA MET A 1 69.30 -62.08 21.70
C MET A 1 68.22 -61.19 22.27
N ASP A 2 68.38 -59.90 22.03
CA ASP A 2 67.73 -58.82 22.77
C ASP A 2 66.24 -58.72 22.41
N THR A 3 65.40 -58.41 23.40
CA THR A 3 63.93 -58.30 23.23
C THR A 3 63.53 -57.25 22.19
N LEU A 4 64.44 -56.32 21.88
CA LEU A 4 64.28 -55.31 20.83
C LEU A 4 64.32 -55.91 19.41
N THR A 5 65.14 -56.94 19.17
CA THR A 5 65.27 -57.57 17.85
C THR A 5 64.06 -58.45 17.51
N ALA A 6 63.41 -59.02 18.54
CA ALA A 6 62.17 -59.78 18.40
C ALA A 6 60.94 -58.88 18.10
N ALA A 7 61.02 -57.59 18.42
CA ALA A 7 59.96 -56.62 18.16
C ALA A 7 59.97 -56.09 16.72
N ILE A 8 61.04 -56.29 15.96
CA ILE A 8 61.16 -55.79 14.58
C ILE A 8 60.27 -56.62 13.66
N GLY A 9 59.22 -56.01 13.10
CA GLY A 9 58.29 -56.66 12.16
C GLY A 9 57.19 -57.54 12.79
N ALA A 10 57.06 -57.58 14.12
CA ALA A 10 55.93 -58.21 14.80
C ALA A 10 54.65 -57.36 14.68
N ALA A 11 53.47 -57.98 14.81
CA ALA A 11 52.21 -57.23 14.95
C ALA A 11 52.30 -56.35 16.23
N LEU A 12 52.15 -55.03 16.08
CA LEU A 12 52.38 -54.00 17.13
C LEU A 12 53.86 -53.77 17.53
N GLY A 13 54.82 -54.22 16.71
CA GLY A 13 56.26 -54.07 16.92
C GLY A 13 56.89 -52.79 16.34
N LEU A 14 58.22 -52.65 16.48
CA LEU A 14 59.02 -51.58 15.89
C LEU A 14 59.13 -51.81 14.37
N ALA A 15 58.79 -50.79 13.57
CA ALA A 15 58.95 -50.86 12.13
C ALA A 15 60.38 -50.55 11.71
N THR A 16 60.90 -51.26 10.70
CA THR A 16 62.25 -51.03 10.18
C THR A 16 62.20 -49.93 9.13
N LEU A 17 63.10 -48.95 9.23
CA LEU A 17 63.30 -47.96 8.18
C LEU A 17 64.37 -48.45 7.20
N GLY A 18 64.15 -48.25 5.91
CA GLY A 18 65.16 -48.40 4.86
C GLY A 18 66.25 -47.35 4.98
N ALA A 19 67.31 -47.50 4.18
CA ALA A 19 68.43 -46.55 4.12
C ALA A 19 68.01 -45.13 3.71
N ASP A 20 66.82 -44.98 3.15
CA ASP A 20 66.17 -43.71 2.77
C ASP A 20 65.28 -43.12 3.89
N GLY A 21 65.26 -43.75 5.08
CA GLY A 21 64.46 -43.33 6.22
C GLY A 21 62.96 -43.63 6.08
N ARG A 22 62.55 -44.45 5.11
CA ARG A 22 61.14 -44.82 4.89
C ARG A 22 60.85 -46.24 5.36
N LEU A 23 59.59 -46.54 5.70
CA LEU A 23 59.16 -47.91 6.01
C LEU A 23 59.46 -48.84 4.83
N LEU A 24 59.99 -50.03 5.11
CA LEU A 24 60.21 -51.04 4.07
C LEU A 24 58.88 -51.41 3.40
N PRO A 25 58.81 -51.58 2.06
CA PRO A 25 57.56 -51.88 1.34
C PRO A 25 56.74 -53.06 1.91
N GLY A 26 57.39 -54.09 2.45
CA GLY A 26 56.73 -55.23 3.09
C GLY A 26 56.16 -54.97 4.49
N GLN A 27 56.47 -53.82 5.09
CA GLN A 27 55.97 -53.36 6.40
C GLN A 27 54.93 -52.23 6.26
N ILE A 28 54.63 -51.78 5.04
CA ILE A 28 53.54 -50.84 4.77
C ILE A 28 52.21 -51.61 4.91
N PRO A 29 51.24 -51.14 5.70
CA PRO A 29 49.92 -51.76 5.79
C PRO A 29 49.30 -51.90 4.39
N ALA A 30 49.19 -53.14 3.90
CA ALA A 30 48.63 -53.41 2.59
C ALA A 30 47.11 -53.21 2.60
N VAL A 31 46.57 -52.59 1.56
CA VAL A 31 45.13 -52.51 1.35
C VAL A 31 44.61 -53.92 1.04
N GLN A 32 43.72 -54.44 1.89
CA GLN A 32 43.16 -55.78 1.74
C GLN A 32 42.12 -55.80 0.61
N THR A 33 42.19 -56.76 -0.31
CA THR A 33 41.21 -56.86 -1.40
C THR A 33 39.98 -57.65 -0.93
N LEU A 34 38.80 -57.06 -1.07
CA LEU A 34 37.51 -57.70 -0.75
C LEU A 34 37.14 -58.77 -1.79
N PRO A 35 36.36 -59.80 -1.42
CA PRO A 35 35.91 -60.84 -2.35
C PRO A 35 35.16 -60.28 -3.56
N THR A 36 35.22 -61.00 -4.68
CA THR A 36 34.40 -60.75 -5.87
C THR A 36 33.12 -61.59 -5.91
N THR A 37 32.96 -62.52 -4.96
CA THR A 37 31.78 -63.35 -4.73
C THR A 37 30.95 -62.81 -3.55
N VAL A 38 29.87 -63.50 -3.16
CA VAL A 38 28.99 -63.07 -2.06
C VAL A 38 29.76 -62.83 -0.76
N HIS A 39 29.57 -61.64 -0.17
CA HIS A 39 30.10 -61.22 1.13
C HIS A 39 29.26 -60.06 1.68
N ASP A 40 29.48 -59.67 2.93
CA ASP A 40 28.71 -58.60 3.58
C ASP A 40 29.64 -57.56 4.21
N LEU A 41 29.49 -56.28 3.85
CA LEU A 41 30.26 -55.19 4.44
C LEU A 41 30.08 -55.07 5.96
N ASN A 42 28.96 -55.53 6.52
CA ASN A 42 28.72 -55.51 7.97
C ASN A 42 29.69 -56.42 8.74
N THR A 43 30.35 -57.37 8.08
CA THR A 43 31.35 -58.26 8.70
C THR A 43 32.73 -57.61 8.86
N TYR A 44 32.99 -56.50 8.15
CA TYR A 44 34.27 -55.81 8.15
C TYR A 44 34.30 -54.70 9.22
N GLN A 45 34.48 -55.10 10.47
CA GLN A 45 34.46 -54.20 11.63
C GLN A 45 35.84 -53.92 12.25
N MET A 46 36.86 -54.65 11.80
CA MET A 46 38.25 -54.45 12.23
C MET A 46 38.86 -53.21 11.55
N PRO A 47 39.55 -52.33 12.30
CA PRO A 47 40.22 -51.18 11.72
C PRO A 47 41.19 -51.56 10.60
N GLY A 48 41.08 -50.89 9.46
CA GLY A 48 41.89 -51.21 8.28
C GLY A 48 41.41 -50.53 7.01
N MET A 49 42.20 -50.67 5.95
CA MET A 49 41.86 -50.24 4.60
C MET A 49 41.61 -51.45 3.72
N TYR A 50 40.48 -51.43 3.03
CA TYR A 50 40.04 -52.49 2.13
C TYR A 50 39.72 -51.91 0.75
N ARG A 51 39.84 -52.73 -0.30
CA ARG A 51 39.53 -52.36 -1.67
C ARG A 51 38.58 -53.38 -2.28
N GLN A 52 37.41 -52.91 -2.72
CA GLN A 52 36.56 -53.66 -3.65
C GLN A 52 37.06 -53.37 -5.08
N ALA A 53 37.73 -54.35 -5.67
CA ALA A 53 38.45 -54.19 -6.92
C ALA A 53 37.54 -54.07 -8.16
N SER A 54 36.28 -54.51 -8.07
CA SER A 54 35.38 -54.51 -9.22
C SER A 54 33.94 -54.16 -8.85
N THR A 55 33.20 -53.60 -9.82
CA THR A 55 31.76 -53.38 -9.72
C THR A 55 31.00 -54.69 -9.52
N ALA A 56 31.41 -55.77 -10.19
CA ALA A 56 30.80 -57.09 -10.03
C ALA A 56 30.92 -57.60 -8.58
N GLY A 57 32.07 -57.38 -7.93
CA GLY A 57 32.26 -57.72 -6.52
C GLY A 57 31.35 -56.90 -5.59
N ALA A 58 31.23 -55.59 -5.83
CA ALA A 58 30.30 -54.73 -5.07
C ALA A 58 28.83 -55.11 -5.27
N GLN A 59 28.45 -55.57 -6.47
CA GLN A 59 27.10 -56.06 -6.79
C GLN A 59 26.80 -57.43 -6.15
N ALA A 60 27.80 -58.30 -6.05
CA ALA A 60 27.68 -59.60 -5.38
C ALA A 60 27.66 -59.47 -3.85
N GLY A 61 28.22 -58.39 -3.30
CA GLY A 61 28.23 -58.11 -1.87
C GLY A 61 26.95 -57.42 -1.38
N THR A 62 26.67 -57.54 -0.09
CA THR A 62 25.55 -56.87 0.58
C THR A 62 26.02 -55.68 1.41
N ASN A 63 25.09 -54.77 1.72
CA ASN A 63 25.30 -53.58 2.56
C ASN A 63 26.30 -52.53 2.01
N TYR A 64 26.52 -52.52 0.71
CA TYR A 64 27.19 -51.42 0.02
C TYR A 64 26.30 -50.17 -0.08
N PRO A 65 26.84 -48.94 0.06
CA PRO A 65 26.08 -47.72 -0.21
C PRO A 65 25.78 -47.54 -1.70
N GLN A 66 26.67 -48.07 -2.55
CA GLN A 66 26.55 -48.07 -4.00
C GLN A 66 27.18 -49.34 -4.55
N ALA A 67 26.53 -49.97 -5.53
CA ALA A 67 26.99 -51.21 -6.18
C ALA A 67 28.11 -50.93 -7.20
N THR A 68 29.21 -50.31 -6.75
CA THR A 68 30.38 -49.96 -7.56
C THR A 68 31.65 -50.13 -6.73
N GLY A 69 32.73 -50.60 -7.35
CA GLY A 69 34.01 -50.81 -6.68
C GLY A 69 34.59 -49.54 -6.06
N GLY A 70 35.44 -49.68 -5.05
CA GLY A 70 35.86 -48.57 -4.21
C GLY A 70 36.80 -48.97 -3.08
N LEU A 71 37.13 -47.99 -2.26
CA LEU A 71 37.93 -48.12 -1.05
C LEU A 71 37.00 -48.09 0.15
N LEU A 72 37.15 -49.05 1.06
CA LEU A 72 36.49 -49.08 2.35
C LEU A 72 37.54 -48.79 3.43
N GLU A 73 37.34 -47.72 4.16
CA GLU A 73 38.10 -47.42 5.38
C GLU A 73 37.24 -47.83 6.57
N VAL A 74 37.83 -48.62 7.47
CA VAL A 74 37.19 -49.05 8.71
C VAL A 74 38.01 -48.45 9.85
N CYS A 75 37.36 -47.69 10.73
CA CYS A 75 37.98 -47.15 11.94
C CYS A 75 37.14 -47.53 13.15
N GLY A 76 37.76 -47.80 14.30
CA GLY A 76 37.05 -48.23 15.50
C GLY A 76 37.98 -48.80 16.55
N THR A 77 37.41 -49.42 17.58
CA THR A 77 38.16 -50.04 18.68
C THR A 77 38.60 -51.48 18.39
N GLY A 78 38.23 -52.03 17.22
CA GLY A 78 38.41 -53.45 16.90
C GLY A 78 37.35 -54.37 17.52
N SER A 79 36.48 -53.83 18.37
CA SER A 79 35.33 -54.56 18.92
C SER A 79 34.10 -54.40 18.01
N PRO A 80 33.33 -55.47 17.78
CA PRO A 80 32.08 -55.35 17.04
C PRO A 80 31.14 -54.31 17.65
N GLY A 81 30.51 -53.49 16.82
CA GLY A 81 29.55 -52.48 17.26
C GLY A 81 30.17 -51.18 17.79
N GLN A 82 31.44 -50.90 17.50
CA GLN A 82 32.11 -49.64 17.81
C GLN A 82 32.98 -49.17 16.63
N THR A 83 32.36 -49.12 15.45
CA THR A 83 33.08 -48.97 14.18
C THR A 83 32.42 -47.91 13.31
N VAL A 84 33.22 -47.09 12.64
CA VAL A 84 32.82 -46.28 11.48
C VAL A 84 33.35 -46.92 10.22
N GLN A 85 32.50 -46.98 9.20
CA GLN A 85 32.91 -47.31 7.84
C GLN A 85 32.81 -46.05 6.99
N ARG A 86 33.82 -45.81 6.17
CA ARG A 86 33.79 -44.84 5.07
C ARG A 86 34.02 -45.57 3.76
N TYR A 87 33.15 -45.35 2.79
CA TYR A 87 33.27 -45.96 1.47
C TYR A 87 33.46 -44.89 0.42
N THR A 88 34.59 -44.94 -0.27
CA THR A 88 34.93 -44.04 -1.37
C THR A 88 34.83 -44.82 -2.68
N VAL A 89 33.83 -44.48 -3.50
CA VAL A 89 33.61 -45.11 -4.80
C VAL A 89 34.77 -44.76 -5.73
N ALA A 90 35.40 -45.77 -6.31
CA ALA A 90 36.48 -45.58 -7.27
C ALA A 90 35.89 -45.12 -8.61
N SER A 91 36.11 -43.85 -8.95
CA SER A 91 35.69 -43.29 -10.22
C SER A 91 36.72 -42.27 -10.72
N THR A 92 36.97 -42.28 -12.03
CA THR A 92 37.74 -41.25 -12.73
C THR A 92 36.84 -40.18 -13.36
N GLY A 93 35.53 -40.37 -13.32
CA GLY A 93 34.54 -39.43 -13.86
C GLY A 93 34.18 -38.33 -12.85
N SER A 94 33.76 -37.17 -13.38
CA SER A 94 33.21 -36.08 -12.56
C SER A 94 31.92 -36.51 -11.85
N VAL A 95 31.65 -35.94 -10.68
CA VAL A 95 30.41 -36.20 -9.93
C VAL A 95 29.21 -35.71 -10.72
N SER A 96 28.23 -36.59 -10.90
CA SER A 96 26.92 -36.30 -11.46
C SER A 96 25.82 -36.86 -10.55
N PRO A 97 24.54 -36.56 -10.79
CA PRO A 97 23.44 -37.14 -10.02
C PRO A 97 23.40 -38.67 -10.02
N THR A 98 23.94 -39.35 -11.05
CA THR A 98 23.86 -40.82 -11.20
C THR A 98 25.23 -41.51 -11.26
N SER A 99 26.34 -40.77 -11.28
CA SER A 99 27.69 -41.33 -11.46
C SER A 99 28.79 -40.46 -10.84
N GLY A 100 30.04 -40.95 -10.90
CA GLY A 100 31.24 -40.22 -10.46
C GLY A 100 31.73 -40.63 -9.06
N ALA A 101 32.78 -39.96 -8.59
CA ALA A 101 33.39 -40.23 -7.30
C ALA A 101 32.48 -39.79 -6.14
N ARG A 102 32.19 -40.71 -5.22
CA ARG A 102 31.31 -40.47 -4.07
C ARG A 102 31.94 -40.99 -2.78
N GLN A 103 31.65 -40.33 -1.68
CA GLN A 103 32.07 -40.76 -0.37
C GLN A 103 30.85 -40.94 0.53
N TYR A 104 30.81 -42.08 1.21
CA TYR A 104 29.76 -42.43 2.14
C TYR A 104 30.36 -42.75 3.51
N TRP A 105 29.59 -42.58 4.57
CA TRP A 105 29.97 -43.01 5.90
C TRP A 105 28.78 -43.58 6.68
N ARG A 106 29.04 -44.48 7.62
CA ARG A 106 28.04 -45.00 8.58
C ARG A 106 28.71 -45.48 9.86
N PHE A 107 27.94 -45.59 10.93
CA PHE A 107 28.39 -46.17 12.19
C PHE A 107 27.74 -47.54 12.45
N ALA A 108 28.49 -48.42 13.09
CA ALA A 108 27.99 -49.53 13.89
C ALA A 108 28.13 -49.16 15.36
N ILE A 109 27.01 -49.03 16.07
CA ILE A 109 26.95 -48.79 17.51
C ILE A 109 26.13 -49.91 18.14
N ASN A 110 26.68 -50.61 19.14
CA ASN A 110 26.02 -51.76 19.80
C ASN A 110 25.51 -52.81 18.79
N ALA A 111 26.35 -53.14 17.81
CA ALA A 111 26.05 -54.06 16.71
C ALA A 111 24.88 -53.64 15.78
N SER A 112 24.36 -52.42 15.92
CA SER A 112 23.33 -51.85 15.03
C SER A 112 23.95 -50.85 14.05
N TRP A 113 23.61 -50.98 12.77
CA TRP A 113 24.12 -50.11 11.71
C TRP A 113 23.20 -48.91 11.47
N SER A 114 23.78 -47.70 11.40
CA SER A 114 23.09 -46.56 10.81
C SER A 114 22.94 -46.76 9.30
N PRO A 115 21.96 -46.09 8.65
CA PRO A 115 21.99 -45.92 7.21
C PRO A 115 23.31 -45.29 6.76
N TRP A 116 23.72 -45.58 5.53
CA TRP A 116 24.80 -44.86 4.88
C TRP A 116 24.42 -43.39 4.67
N GLN A 117 25.34 -42.49 5.01
CA GLN A 117 25.26 -41.05 4.79
C GLN A 117 26.21 -40.68 3.66
N GLU A 118 25.75 -39.93 2.65
CA GLU A 118 26.61 -39.44 1.57
C GLU A 118 27.22 -38.08 1.95
N VAL A 119 28.52 -37.91 1.66
CA VAL A 119 29.18 -36.60 1.68
C VAL A 119 28.87 -35.91 0.36
N HIS A 120 28.09 -34.85 0.41
CA HIS A 120 27.77 -34.06 -0.77
C HIS A 120 29.00 -33.32 -1.31
N THR A 121 29.12 -33.27 -2.63
CA THR A 121 30.04 -32.40 -3.36
C THR A 121 29.24 -31.27 -4.02
N ALA A 122 29.94 -30.23 -4.51
CA ALA A 122 29.28 -29.20 -5.33
C ALA A 122 28.53 -29.80 -6.54
N GLY A 123 28.97 -30.97 -7.04
CA GLY A 123 28.35 -31.66 -8.17
C GLY A 123 27.05 -32.42 -7.84
N ASN A 124 26.65 -32.56 -6.57
CA ASN A 124 25.41 -33.27 -6.20
C ASN A 124 24.53 -32.53 -5.16
N ALA A 125 25.00 -31.44 -4.53
CA ALA A 125 24.21 -30.68 -3.55
C ALA A 125 23.13 -29.80 -4.21
N LEU A 126 23.53 -29.00 -5.20
CA LEU A 126 22.68 -28.16 -6.07
C LEU A 126 23.31 -28.16 -7.47
N PRO A 127 23.21 -29.28 -8.21
CA PRO A 127 23.92 -29.43 -9.47
C PRO A 127 23.40 -28.49 -10.55
N TYR A 128 24.30 -28.06 -11.44
CA TYR A 128 23.90 -27.55 -12.74
C TYR A 128 23.40 -28.72 -13.61
N LEU A 129 22.13 -28.67 -14.01
CA LEU A 129 21.45 -29.75 -14.73
C LEU A 129 21.24 -29.45 -16.22
N GLY A 130 21.90 -28.41 -16.73
CA GLY A 130 21.90 -28.07 -18.14
C GLY A 130 21.01 -26.87 -18.49
N ARG A 131 20.47 -26.89 -19.70
CA ARG A 131 19.64 -25.81 -20.25
C ARG A 131 18.18 -26.21 -20.23
N VAL A 132 17.30 -25.24 -19.97
CA VAL A 132 15.86 -25.41 -20.23
C VAL A 132 15.63 -25.51 -21.73
N GLU A 133 14.86 -26.51 -22.15
CA GLU A 133 14.56 -26.79 -23.55
C GLU A 133 13.55 -25.78 -24.12
N ALA A 134 13.53 -25.61 -25.46
CA ALA A 134 12.54 -24.77 -26.13
C ALA A 134 11.13 -25.37 -26.00
N GLY A 135 10.12 -24.56 -25.68
CA GLY A 135 8.75 -25.04 -25.45
C GLY A 135 8.54 -25.76 -24.12
N ALA A 136 9.52 -25.72 -23.21
CA ALA A 136 9.42 -26.37 -21.92
C ALA A 136 8.30 -25.80 -21.04
N ASP A 137 7.73 -26.66 -20.20
CA ASP A 137 6.87 -26.26 -19.07
C ASP A 137 7.69 -26.24 -17.78
N LEU A 138 7.79 -25.09 -17.11
CA LEU A 138 8.53 -24.98 -15.85
C LEU A 138 7.95 -25.82 -14.71
N ASN A 139 6.69 -26.26 -14.79
CA ASN A 139 6.10 -27.17 -13.80
C ASN A 139 6.79 -28.54 -13.78
N ASN A 140 7.43 -28.95 -14.89
CA ASN A 140 8.14 -30.23 -14.99
C ASN A 140 9.53 -30.21 -14.32
N TYR A 141 10.01 -29.03 -13.93
CA TYR A 141 11.31 -28.85 -13.29
C TYR A 141 11.15 -28.94 -11.76
N ALA A 142 10.87 -30.15 -11.27
CA ALA A 142 10.50 -30.43 -9.87
C ALA A 142 11.56 -31.23 -9.09
N ASN A 143 12.74 -31.45 -9.67
CA ASN A 143 13.91 -31.99 -8.98
C ASN A 143 14.85 -30.85 -8.54
N ARG A 144 15.66 -31.10 -7.52
CA ARG A 144 16.63 -30.13 -7.00
C ARG A 144 17.72 -29.88 -8.04
N GLY A 145 17.98 -28.61 -8.35
CA GLY A 145 19.09 -28.21 -9.22
C GLY A 145 18.96 -26.83 -9.81
N MET A 146 19.87 -26.54 -10.75
CA MET A 146 19.97 -25.26 -11.46
C MET A 146 19.93 -25.48 -12.97
N TRP A 147 19.12 -24.70 -13.68
CA TRP A 147 19.05 -24.70 -15.14
C TRP A 147 19.28 -23.32 -15.72
N ALA A 148 20.03 -23.27 -16.82
CA ALA A 148 20.20 -22.06 -17.60
C ALA A 148 19.06 -21.92 -18.62
N ILE A 149 18.46 -20.74 -18.70
CA ILE A 149 17.51 -20.35 -19.73
C ILE A 149 18.29 -19.51 -20.74
N ALA A 150 18.76 -20.17 -21.80
CA ALA A 150 19.81 -19.62 -22.67
C ALA A 150 19.39 -18.37 -23.45
N ALA A 151 18.08 -18.19 -23.72
CA ALA A 151 17.57 -17.05 -24.48
C ALA A 151 16.15 -16.68 -24.04
N SER A 152 15.79 -15.41 -24.19
CA SER A 152 14.42 -14.93 -23.92
C SER A 152 13.36 -15.62 -24.78
N SER A 153 13.72 -16.08 -25.98
CA SER A 153 12.84 -16.87 -26.85
C SER A 153 12.46 -18.23 -26.27
N VAL A 154 13.34 -18.85 -25.46
CA VAL A 154 13.05 -20.10 -24.75
C VAL A 154 11.94 -19.87 -23.73
N ALA A 155 12.04 -18.80 -22.94
CA ALA A 155 11.02 -18.43 -21.97
C ALA A 155 9.72 -17.94 -22.62
N ALA A 156 9.81 -17.17 -23.71
CA ALA A 156 8.65 -16.68 -24.46
C ALA A 156 7.84 -17.80 -25.11
N GLY A 157 8.50 -18.86 -25.58
CA GLY A 157 7.86 -20.01 -26.21
C GLY A 157 7.47 -21.13 -25.25
N GLY A 158 7.87 -21.06 -23.98
CA GLY A 158 7.54 -22.06 -22.95
C GLY A 158 6.29 -21.71 -22.14
N THR A 159 5.86 -22.63 -21.29
CA THR A 159 4.71 -22.45 -20.38
C THR A 159 5.16 -22.31 -18.93
N ASN A 160 4.34 -21.62 -18.12
CA ASN A 160 4.59 -21.38 -16.70
C ASN A 160 5.88 -20.59 -16.39
N PHE A 161 6.37 -19.80 -17.35
CA PHE A 161 7.38 -18.79 -17.11
C PHE A 161 6.74 -17.53 -16.51
N PRO A 162 7.36 -16.88 -15.51
CA PRO A 162 6.84 -15.62 -14.99
C PRO A 162 6.97 -14.49 -16.01
N VAL A 163 8.03 -14.51 -16.82
CA VAL A 163 8.34 -13.50 -17.85
C VAL A 163 9.14 -14.11 -18.99
N ALA A 164 9.10 -13.46 -20.16
CA ALA A 164 9.86 -13.83 -21.36
C ALA A 164 11.33 -13.35 -21.35
N ASN A 165 12.12 -13.79 -20.36
CA ASN A 165 13.53 -13.41 -20.22
C ASN A 165 14.49 -14.62 -20.30
N SER A 166 15.75 -14.37 -20.65
CA SER A 166 16.82 -15.32 -20.40
C SER A 166 17.25 -15.25 -18.94
N GLY A 167 17.88 -16.31 -18.44
CA GLY A 167 18.39 -16.30 -17.08
C GLY A 167 18.56 -17.68 -16.47
N TRP A 168 18.12 -17.83 -15.23
CA TRP A 168 18.33 -19.04 -14.44
C TRP A 168 17.05 -19.47 -13.73
N LEU A 169 16.85 -20.78 -13.68
CA LEU A 169 15.88 -21.43 -12.82
C LEU A 169 16.64 -22.19 -11.72
N LEU A 170 16.35 -21.87 -10.48
CA LEU A 170 16.83 -22.60 -9.31
C LEU A 170 15.64 -23.34 -8.70
N VAL A 171 15.83 -24.60 -8.37
CA VAL A 171 14.79 -25.46 -7.81
C VAL A 171 15.29 -26.07 -6.52
N TYR A 172 14.57 -25.80 -5.43
CA TYR A 172 14.85 -26.32 -4.09
C TYR A 172 13.76 -27.30 -3.69
N CYS A 173 14.13 -28.58 -3.54
CA CYS A 173 13.26 -29.62 -3.02
C CYS A 173 14.08 -30.77 -2.45
N GLU A 174 13.44 -31.71 -1.76
CA GLU A 174 14.13 -32.91 -1.25
C GLU A 174 14.53 -33.89 -2.37
N SER A 175 13.77 -33.91 -3.48
CA SER A 175 14.01 -34.82 -4.59
C SER A 175 15.28 -34.46 -5.36
N ALA A 176 16.28 -35.34 -5.33
CA ALA A 176 17.52 -35.16 -6.08
C ALA A 176 17.30 -35.22 -7.60
N ALA A 177 18.27 -34.71 -8.35
CA ALA A 177 18.26 -34.82 -9.81
C ALA A 177 18.20 -36.29 -10.27
N GLY A 178 17.31 -36.58 -11.21
CA GLY A 178 17.08 -37.94 -11.72
C GLY A 178 16.15 -38.81 -10.85
N ALA A 179 15.73 -38.34 -9.67
CA ALA A 179 14.69 -39.00 -8.87
C ALA A 179 13.28 -38.60 -9.33
N ALA A 180 12.24 -39.23 -8.77
CA ALA A 180 10.85 -38.85 -9.03
C ALA A 180 10.60 -37.37 -8.66
N ALA A 181 9.71 -36.68 -9.38
CA ALA A 181 9.41 -35.27 -9.14
C ALA A 181 9.05 -34.99 -7.67
N GLY A 182 9.59 -33.90 -7.10
CA GLY A 182 9.30 -33.50 -5.73
C GLY A 182 7.85 -33.02 -5.58
N THR A 183 7.26 -33.26 -4.41
CA THR A 183 5.89 -32.83 -4.05
C THR A 183 5.85 -31.53 -3.24
N ASN A 184 7.01 -31.11 -2.72
CA ASN A 184 7.23 -29.83 -2.05
C ASN A 184 8.44 -29.15 -2.70
N VAL A 185 8.18 -28.17 -3.56
CA VAL A 185 9.20 -27.56 -4.43
C VAL A 185 9.13 -26.05 -4.34
N ASN A 186 10.28 -25.39 -4.17
CA ASN A 186 10.40 -23.94 -4.34
C ASN A 186 11.18 -23.66 -5.62
N GLN A 187 10.61 -22.86 -6.52
CA GLN A 187 11.30 -22.38 -7.70
C GLN A 187 11.65 -20.91 -7.55
N VAL A 188 12.86 -20.56 -7.95
CA VAL A 188 13.32 -19.17 -8.08
C VAL A 188 13.77 -18.95 -9.52
N TYR A 189 13.17 -17.99 -10.19
CA TYR A 189 13.53 -17.55 -11.53
C TYR A 189 14.29 -16.22 -11.45
N ILE A 190 15.46 -16.15 -12.06
CA ILE A 190 16.30 -14.95 -12.09
C ILE A 190 16.50 -14.53 -13.55
N GLY A 191 15.92 -13.41 -13.97
CA GLY A 191 16.08 -12.87 -15.31
C GLY A 191 17.41 -12.14 -15.47
N SER A 192 18.36 -12.69 -16.23
CA SER A 192 19.72 -12.12 -16.39
C SER A 192 19.74 -10.79 -17.14
N ASN A 193 18.78 -10.55 -18.03
CA ASN A 193 18.70 -9.32 -18.83
C ASN A 193 17.94 -8.18 -18.12
N THR A 194 17.23 -8.45 -17.01
CA THR A 194 16.43 -7.44 -16.30
C THR A 194 16.70 -7.38 -14.80
N ASN A 195 17.48 -8.30 -14.25
CA ASN A 195 17.70 -8.51 -12.82
C ASN A 195 16.39 -8.71 -12.03
N ARG A 196 15.30 -9.13 -12.70
CA ARG A 196 14.02 -9.44 -12.05
C ARG A 196 14.11 -10.83 -11.45
N GLN A 197 13.63 -10.97 -10.22
CA GLN A 197 13.56 -12.25 -9.52
C GLN A 197 12.12 -12.59 -9.20
N PHE A 198 11.77 -13.85 -9.42
CA PHE A 198 10.44 -14.38 -9.13
C PHE A 198 10.57 -15.65 -8.33
N PHE A 199 9.59 -15.93 -7.49
CA PHE A 199 9.51 -17.19 -6.77
C PHE A 199 8.09 -17.75 -6.78
N ARG A 200 7.98 -19.07 -6.65
CA ARG A 200 6.71 -19.79 -6.46
C ARG A 200 6.97 -21.13 -5.78
N SER A 201 5.91 -21.74 -5.27
CA SER A 201 5.99 -23.04 -4.60
C SER A 201 4.99 -24.05 -5.17
N LEU A 202 5.37 -25.33 -5.16
CA LEU A 202 4.48 -26.48 -5.32
C LEU A 202 4.23 -27.06 -3.94
N VAL A 203 2.99 -27.01 -3.46
CA VAL A 203 2.59 -27.59 -2.18
C VAL A 203 1.27 -28.33 -2.37
N GLY A 204 1.18 -29.57 -1.88
CA GLY A 204 -0.03 -30.39 -2.02
C GLY A 204 -0.40 -30.70 -3.48
N GLY A 205 0.59 -30.69 -4.38
CA GLY A 205 0.38 -30.94 -5.81
C GLY A 205 -0.12 -29.73 -6.63
N ALA A 206 -0.27 -28.54 -6.01
CA ALA A 206 -0.66 -27.32 -6.70
C ALA A 206 0.47 -26.28 -6.71
N TRP A 207 0.73 -25.68 -7.87
CA TRP A 207 1.65 -24.55 -8.00
C TRP A 207 0.97 -23.25 -7.57
N SER A 208 1.63 -22.46 -6.74
CA SER A 208 1.27 -21.06 -6.52
C SER A 208 1.51 -20.23 -7.78
N ALA A 209 0.87 -19.08 -7.86
CA ALA A 209 1.27 -18.05 -8.81
C ALA A 209 2.73 -17.64 -8.58
N TRP A 210 3.36 -17.09 -9.63
CA TRP A 210 4.66 -16.45 -9.50
C TRP A 210 4.51 -15.09 -8.83
N GLU A 211 5.34 -14.84 -7.82
CA GLU A 211 5.48 -13.53 -7.19
C GLU A 211 6.81 -12.89 -7.58
N GLU A 212 6.81 -11.59 -7.85
CA GLU A 212 8.01 -10.82 -8.18
C GLU A 212 8.60 -10.15 -6.93
N VAL A 213 9.91 -10.24 -6.76
CA VAL A 213 10.63 -9.52 -5.70
C VAL A 213 10.65 -8.01 -6.00
N ILE A 214 10.27 -7.19 -5.02
CA ILE A 214 10.30 -5.72 -5.14
C ILE A 214 11.75 -5.26 -5.33
N ARG A 215 11.95 -4.41 -6.34
CA ARG A 215 13.24 -3.84 -6.74
C ARG A 215 13.27 -2.35 -6.42
N SER A 216 14.47 -1.81 -6.14
CA SER A 216 14.64 -0.39 -5.80
C SER A 216 14.13 0.57 -6.87
N SER A 217 14.14 0.16 -8.15
CA SER A 217 13.58 0.94 -9.25
C SER A 217 12.07 1.15 -9.17
N LEU A 218 11.35 0.33 -8.37
CA LEU A 218 9.91 0.46 -8.17
C LEU A 218 9.59 1.33 -6.95
N LEU A 219 10.55 1.59 -6.06
CA LEU A 219 10.35 2.43 -4.89
C LEU A 219 10.21 3.89 -5.32
N GLY A 220 9.07 4.49 -5.00
CA GLY A 220 8.80 5.91 -5.28
C GLY A 220 8.58 6.25 -6.75
N ALA A 221 8.47 5.26 -7.64
CA ALA A 221 8.06 5.47 -9.03
C ALA A 221 6.55 5.76 -9.10
N VAL A 222 6.13 6.56 -10.09
CA VAL A 222 4.69 6.76 -10.40
C VAL A 222 4.10 5.39 -10.74
N SER A 223 3.04 5.00 -10.01
CA SER A 223 2.43 3.66 -10.09
C SER A 223 3.33 2.48 -9.63
N GLY A 224 4.42 2.76 -8.92
CA GLY A 224 5.27 1.78 -8.25
C GLY A 224 4.85 1.50 -6.81
N VAL A 225 5.81 1.15 -5.95
CA VAL A 225 5.59 0.94 -4.52
C VAL A 225 5.88 2.25 -3.78
N GLY A 226 4.89 2.80 -3.08
CA GLY A 226 5.07 3.98 -2.24
C GLY A 226 6.10 3.70 -1.16
N SER A 227 7.10 4.56 -1.02
CA SER A 227 8.02 4.50 0.12
C SER A 227 7.60 5.50 1.19
N LEU A 228 8.04 5.27 2.42
CA LEU A 228 7.84 6.20 3.52
C LEU A 228 9.16 6.95 3.82
N ASP A 229 9.05 8.19 4.26
CA ASP A 229 10.14 8.96 4.85
C ASP A 229 10.45 8.46 6.29
N ALA A 230 11.45 9.07 6.92
CA ALA A 230 11.87 8.72 8.28
C ALA A 230 10.76 8.88 9.34
N ASN A 231 9.67 9.60 9.01
CA ASN A 231 8.52 9.83 9.89
C ASN A 231 7.31 8.99 9.48
N GLY A 232 7.48 8.01 8.58
CA GLY A 232 6.39 7.14 8.14
C GLY A 232 5.41 7.82 7.17
N ARG A 233 5.79 8.92 6.52
CA ARG A 233 4.93 9.66 5.57
C ARG A 233 5.39 9.45 4.14
N GLN A 234 4.47 9.50 3.17
CA GLN A 234 4.83 9.49 1.76
C GLN A 234 5.61 10.79 1.42
N PRO A 235 6.83 10.70 0.85
CA PRO A 235 7.58 11.87 0.44
C PRO A 235 6.80 12.73 -0.59
N VAL A 236 6.93 14.06 -0.50
CA VAL A 236 6.23 14.99 -1.40
C VAL A 236 6.56 14.73 -2.88
N GLY A 237 7.79 14.32 -3.19
CA GLY A 237 8.21 13.94 -4.55
C GLY A 237 7.57 12.65 -5.09
N GLN A 238 6.93 11.85 -4.22
CA GLN A 238 6.13 10.69 -4.61
C GLN A 238 4.64 11.00 -4.67
N SER A 239 4.21 12.16 -4.15
CA SER A 239 2.87 12.65 -4.40
C SER A 239 2.85 13.17 -5.83
N PRO A 240 2.03 12.59 -6.72
CA PRO A 240 2.18 12.80 -8.15
C PRO A 240 2.05 14.28 -8.56
N TYR A 241 1.42 15.14 -7.75
CA TYR A 241 1.26 16.56 -8.08
C TYR A 241 1.09 17.47 -6.84
N SER A 242 2.19 17.77 -6.13
CA SER A 242 2.20 18.82 -5.09
C SER A 242 3.42 19.74 -5.24
N ALA A 243 3.21 21.03 -5.53
CA ALA A 243 4.31 21.99 -5.70
C ALA A 243 3.98 23.40 -5.20
N ILE A 244 5.01 24.15 -4.81
CA ILE A 244 4.94 25.59 -4.56
C ILE A 244 5.07 26.30 -5.89
N LEU A 245 4.16 27.21 -6.20
CA LEU A 245 4.17 27.99 -7.43
C LEU A 245 5.15 29.16 -7.34
N PRO A 246 5.90 29.46 -8.43
CA PRO A 246 6.69 30.69 -8.52
C PRO A 246 5.83 31.95 -8.45
N ALA A 247 6.44 33.07 -8.03
CA ALA A 247 5.80 34.38 -8.16
C ALA A 247 5.52 34.70 -9.64
N GLY A 248 4.40 35.36 -9.94
CA GLY A 248 4.03 35.67 -11.32
C GLY A 248 3.28 34.56 -12.06
N THR A 249 3.06 33.39 -11.43
CA THR A 249 2.37 32.28 -12.10
C THR A 249 0.97 32.69 -12.56
N ASP A 250 0.68 32.44 -13.84
CA ASP A 250 -0.64 32.61 -14.42
C ASP A 250 -1.51 31.36 -14.17
N ALA A 251 -2.61 31.52 -13.45
CA ALA A 251 -3.54 30.44 -13.15
C ALA A 251 -4.09 29.75 -14.41
N ASN A 252 -4.16 30.45 -15.55
CA ASN A 252 -4.66 29.89 -16.82
C ASN A 252 -3.73 28.81 -17.40
N THR A 253 -2.45 28.81 -17.00
CA THR A 253 -1.45 27.82 -17.44
C THR A 253 -1.52 26.52 -16.64
N LEU A 254 -2.20 26.52 -15.49
CA LEU A 254 -2.26 25.40 -14.56
C LEU A 254 -3.38 24.41 -14.93
N ALA A 255 -3.16 23.64 -15.99
CA ALA A 255 -4.11 22.62 -16.45
C ALA A 255 -3.84 21.21 -15.94
N THR A 256 -2.63 20.97 -15.42
CA THR A 256 -2.22 19.65 -14.92
C THR A 256 -2.90 19.36 -13.59
N PRO A 257 -3.56 18.19 -13.43
CA PRO A 257 -4.15 17.78 -12.16
C PRO A 257 -3.16 17.89 -11.00
N GLY A 258 -3.61 18.33 -9.83
CA GLY A 258 -2.74 18.43 -8.67
C GLY A 258 -3.12 19.49 -7.65
N VAL A 259 -2.32 19.55 -6.59
CA VAL A 259 -2.46 20.53 -5.51
C VAL A 259 -1.26 21.47 -5.55
N TRP A 260 -1.53 22.75 -5.76
CA TRP A 260 -0.52 23.78 -5.92
C TRP A 260 -0.64 24.81 -4.81
N HIS A 261 0.48 25.37 -4.35
CA HIS A 261 0.50 26.32 -3.24
C HIS A 261 1.10 27.65 -3.68
N ILE A 262 0.40 28.75 -3.42
CA ILE A 262 1.01 30.08 -3.34
C ILE A 262 1.38 30.30 -1.88
N ASN A 263 2.68 30.41 -1.59
CA ASN A 263 3.17 30.28 -0.21
C ASN A 263 3.03 31.57 0.62
N SER A 264 2.85 32.71 -0.02
CA SER A 264 2.86 34.04 0.60
C SER A 264 2.05 35.04 -0.21
N ASP A 265 1.54 36.07 0.47
CA ASP A 265 0.72 37.10 -0.18
C ASP A 265 1.53 37.90 -1.19
N ALA A 266 2.84 38.08 -0.96
CA ALA A 266 3.74 38.71 -1.92
C ALA A 266 3.82 37.95 -3.25
N GLN A 267 3.82 36.61 -3.21
CA GLN A 267 3.72 35.80 -4.44
C GLN A 267 2.36 35.95 -5.11
N ALA A 268 1.29 36.02 -4.32
CA ALA A 268 -0.08 36.17 -4.82
C ALA A 268 -0.32 37.51 -5.51
N THR A 269 0.31 38.59 -5.03
CA THR A 269 0.24 39.92 -5.67
C THR A 269 0.80 39.92 -7.08
N ALA A 270 1.88 39.17 -7.32
CA ALA A 270 2.46 39.04 -8.65
C ALA A 270 1.66 38.10 -9.57
N ALA A 271 0.79 37.26 -9.02
CA ALA A 271 0.14 36.18 -9.75
C ALA A 271 -0.96 36.69 -10.71
N LEU A 272 -1.09 36.05 -11.87
CA LEU A 272 -1.99 36.49 -12.95
C LEU A 272 -3.23 35.58 -13.06
N ASN A 273 -4.39 36.18 -13.35
CA ASN A 273 -5.68 35.47 -13.52
C ASN A 273 -6.16 34.67 -12.29
N TRP A 274 -5.75 35.06 -11.09
CA TRP A 274 -6.24 34.52 -9.82
C TRP A 274 -7.49 35.29 -9.35
N PRO A 275 -8.40 34.66 -8.59
CA PRO A 275 -9.61 35.32 -8.11
C PRO A 275 -9.31 36.41 -7.07
N LEU A 276 -8.24 36.22 -6.31
CA LEU A 276 -7.75 37.12 -5.27
C LEU A 276 -6.23 37.06 -5.20
N GLN A 277 -5.62 38.19 -4.88
CA GLN A 277 -4.17 38.34 -4.64
C GLN A 277 -3.83 38.03 -3.18
N LEU A 278 -4.22 36.85 -2.70
CA LEU A 278 -3.90 36.32 -1.38
C LEU A 278 -3.29 34.94 -1.54
N ALA A 279 -2.39 34.53 -0.64
CA ALA A 279 -1.82 33.19 -0.61
C ALA A 279 -2.89 32.12 -0.42
N GLY A 280 -2.59 30.88 -0.80
CA GLY A 280 -3.59 29.81 -0.74
C GLY A 280 -3.20 28.55 -1.48
N THR A 281 -4.17 27.65 -1.56
CA THR A 281 -4.03 26.35 -2.21
C THR A 281 -4.98 26.26 -3.39
N LEU A 282 -4.43 25.85 -4.54
CA LEU A 282 -5.18 25.54 -5.76
C LEU A 282 -5.24 24.02 -5.93
N SER A 283 -6.45 23.47 -6.00
CA SER A 283 -6.68 22.12 -6.52
C SER A 283 -7.05 22.20 -7.99
N VAL A 284 -6.38 21.41 -8.83
CA VAL A 284 -6.66 21.24 -10.25
C VAL A 284 -7.13 19.81 -10.48
N GLU A 285 -8.29 19.66 -11.06
CA GLU A 285 -8.86 18.39 -11.49
C GLU A 285 -9.02 18.44 -13.01
N ALA A 286 -8.59 17.41 -13.74
CA ALA A 286 -8.79 17.36 -15.18
C ALA A 286 -9.30 15.99 -15.63
N VAL A 287 -10.22 16.01 -16.58
CA VAL A 287 -10.69 14.82 -17.30
C VAL A 287 -10.04 14.81 -18.67
N VAL A 288 -9.26 13.77 -18.95
CA VAL A 288 -8.50 13.62 -20.21
C VAL A 288 -9.27 12.90 -21.32
N SER A 289 -10.46 12.38 -21.02
CA SER A 289 -11.36 11.71 -21.98
C SER A 289 -12.59 12.56 -22.29
N GLY A 290 -12.97 12.66 -23.57
CA GLY A 290 -14.13 13.45 -24.01
C GLY A 290 -13.81 14.94 -24.15
N ASN A 291 -14.78 15.80 -23.84
CA ASN A 291 -14.56 17.25 -23.82
C ASN A 291 -13.62 17.58 -22.65
N MET A 292 -12.32 17.75 -22.94
CA MET A 292 -11.25 18.02 -21.97
C MET A 292 -11.66 19.12 -20.99
N GLN A 293 -12.08 18.72 -19.79
CA GLN A 293 -12.53 19.63 -18.75
C GLN A 293 -11.42 19.77 -17.72
N VAL A 294 -11.09 21.02 -17.36
CA VAL A 294 -10.22 21.31 -16.22
C VAL A 294 -11.03 22.12 -15.22
N THR A 295 -11.10 21.66 -13.98
CA THR A 295 -11.71 22.37 -12.88
C THR A 295 -10.61 22.86 -11.95
N GLN A 296 -10.68 24.14 -11.60
CA GLN A 296 -9.79 24.75 -10.63
C GLN A 296 -10.58 25.18 -9.41
N THR A 297 -10.09 24.82 -8.23
CA THR A 297 -10.64 25.23 -6.93
C THR A 297 -9.53 25.92 -6.15
N TYR A 298 -9.67 27.22 -5.90
CA TYR A 298 -8.71 28.01 -5.13
C TYR A 298 -9.26 28.33 -3.74
N THR A 299 -8.51 28.00 -2.69
CA THR A 299 -8.87 28.33 -1.32
C THR A 299 -7.79 29.24 -0.74
N THR A 300 -8.17 30.45 -0.33
CA THR A 300 -7.22 31.39 0.27
C THR A 300 -6.80 30.90 1.66
N ARG A 301 -5.52 31.07 1.99
CA ARG A 301 -5.04 31.08 3.37
C ARG A 301 -5.65 32.31 4.05
N ASN A 302 -6.00 32.22 5.34
CA ASN A 302 -6.68 33.28 6.13
C ASN A 302 -6.37 34.68 5.59
N GLY A 303 -7.33 35.30 4.87
CA GLY A 303 -7.10 36.58 4.22
C GLY A 303 -7.08 37.75 5.19
N THR A 304 -7.03 38.98 4.67
CA THR A 304 -7.26 40.20 5.48
C THR A 304 -8.59 40.08 6.23
N GLY A 305 -8.55 40.08 7.56
CA GLY A 305 -9.70 39.83 8.43
C GLY A 305 -9.89 38.38 8.90
N GLY A 306 -8.96 37.46 8.60
CA GLY A 306 -8.93 36.09 9.14
C GLY A 306 -9.88 35.10 8.44
N VAL A 307 -10.46 35.48 7.32
CA VAL A 307 -11.51 34.71 6.64
C VAL A 307 -10.93 33.86 5.50
N ILE A 308 -11.34 32.60 5.44
CA ILE A 308 -11.04 31.67 4.34
C ILE A 308 -12.12 31.82 3.26
N ARG A 309 -11.71 31.92 1.99
CA ARG A 309 -12.60 32.06 0.83
C ARG A 309 -12.26 30.99 -0.20
N THR A 310 -13.28 30.39 -0.79
CA THR A 310 -13.13 29.33 -1.80
C THR A 310 -13.73 29.78 -3.12
N PHE A 311 -12.96 29.67 -4.18
CA PHE A 311 -13.33 30.03 -5.54
C PHE A 311 -13.25 28.81 -6.44
N LYS A 312 -14.16 28.71 -7.40
CA LYS A 312 -14.16 27.65 -8.40
C LYS A 312 -14.30 28.24 -9.79
N ARG A 313 -13.58 27.66 -10.76
CA ARG A 313 -13.78 27.91 -12.18
C ARG A 313 -13.56 26.65 -13.00
N VAL A 314 -14.06 26.67 -14.21
CA VAL A 314 -13.97 25.54 -15.14
C VAL A 314 -13.48 26.04 -16.50
N ARG A 315 -12.55 25.28 -17.09
CA ARG A 315 -12.18 25.32 -18.50
C ARG A 315 -12.89 24.17 -19.20
N PHE A 316 -13.70 24.47 -20.21
CA PHE A 316 -14.53 23.48 -20.89
C PHE A 316 -14.63 23.77 -22.40
N GLY A 317 -14.85 22.73 -23.20
CA GLY A 317 -15.05 22.81 -24.64
C GLY A 317 -13.75 22.80 -25.46
N THR A 318 -13.90 22.68 -26.78
CA THR A 318 -12.78 22.55 -27.75
C THR A 318 -11.90 23.80 -27.84
N ALA A 319 -12.45 24.99 -27.58
CA ALA A 319 -11.70 26.25 -27.53
C ALA A 319 -10.81 26.38 -26.27
N GLY A 320 -11.07 25.58 -25.23
CA GLY A 320 -10.29 25.61 -24.00
C GLY A 320 -10.32 26.96 -23.28
N THR A 321 -11.45 27.66 -23.30
CA THR A 321 -11.62 28.95 -22.64
C THR A 321 -11.89 28.76 -21.14
N TRP A 322 -11.26 29.57 -20.30
CA TRP A 322 -11.54 29.61 -18.87
C TRP A 322 -12.83 30.39 -18.59
N GLY A 323 -13.74 29.79 -17.83
CA GLY A 323 -14.81 30.52 -17.18
C GLY A 323 -14.29 31.48 -16.12
N LEU A 324 -15.12 32.44 -15.73
CA LEU A 324 -14.82 33.33 -14.62
C LEU A 324 -14.72 32.56 -13.31
N TRP A 325 -13.94 33.09 -12.38
CA TRP A 325 -13.93 32.61 -11.01
C TRP A 325 -15.25 32.93 -10.31
N GLN A 326 -15.83 31.94 -9.66
CA GLN A 326 -17.02 32.06 -8.84
C GLN A 326 -16.66 31.80 -7.38
N GLU A 327 -17.00 32.73 -6.50
CA GLU A 327 -16.87 32.53 -5.06
C GLU A 327 -18.00 31.62 -4.55
N MET A 328 -17.65 30.65 -3.71
CA MET A 328 -18.63 29.79 -3.05
C MET A 328 -19.25 30.50 -1.85
N ALA A 329 -20.58 30.51 -1.77
CA ALA A 329 -21.31 31.13 -0.67
C ALA A 329 -20.97 30.49 0.68
N ARG A 330 -20.92 31.32 1.73
CA ARG A 330 -20.62 30.91 3.10
C ARG A 330 -21.89 30.96 3.95
N ILE A 331 -21.89 30.23 5.06
CA ILE A 331 -22.98 30.29 6.05
C ILE A 331 -23.12 31.71 6.62
N ALA A 332 -22.04 32.46 6.80
CA ALA A 332 -22.10 33.86 7.26
C ALA A 332 -22.85 34.79 6.27
N ASP A 333 -22.92 34.44 4.98
CA ASP A 333 -23.71 35.20 4.02
C ASP A 333 -25.23 34.98 4.25
N MET A 334 -25.61 33.90 4.95
CA MET A 334 -26.98 33.65 5.42
C MET A 334 -27.37 34.57 6.58
N ASP A 335 -26.43 34.98 7.44
CA ASP A 335 -26.73 35.89 8.56
C ASP A 335 -27.17 37.27 8.06
N ALA A 336 -26.58 37.76 6.97
CA ALA A 336 -27.00 38.99 6.32
C ALA A 336 -28.43 38.88 5.76
N ILE A 337 -28.78 37.72 5.18
CA ILE A 337 -30.14 37.44 4.71
C ILE A 337 -31.12 37.39 5.89
N ASN A 338 -30.75 36.74 6.99
CA ASN A 338 -31.57 36.68 8.21
C ASN A 338 -31.79 38.06 8.83
N ALA A 339 -30.78 38.93 8.82
CA ALA A 339 -30.91 40.31 9.28
C ALA A 339 -31.90 41.12 8.42
N LEU A 340 -31.92 40.89 7.11
CA LEU A 340 -32.91 41.52 6.21
C LEU A 340 -34.33 40.97 6.47
N ILE A 341 -34.48 39.66 6.66
CA ILE A 341 -35.76 39.01 7.00
C ILE A 341 -36.30 39.51 8.35
N ALA A 342 -35.43 39.83 9.31
CA ALA A 342 -35.82 40.40 10.59
C ALA A 342 -36.49 41.78 10.47
N GLN A 343 -36.27 42.52 9.38
CA GLN A 343 -36.90 43.84 9.14
C GLN A 343 -38.09 43.78 8.18
N ALA A 344 -38.31 42.63 7.52
CA ALA A 344 -39.39 42.46 6.55
C ALA A 344 -40.78 42.49 7.22
N PHE A 345 -41.68 43.30 6.67
CA PHE A 345 -43.09 43.34 7.06
C PHE A 345 -43.79 42.00 6.75
N GLY A 346 -44.64 41.51 7.65
CA GLY A 346 -45.47 40.32 7.44
C GLY A 346 -44.87 38.97 7.86
N ILE A 347 -43.56 38.86 8.05
CA ILE A 347 -42.94 37.59 8.45
C ILE A 347 -43.03 37.41 9.97
N GLY A 348 -43.84 36.47 10.45
CA GLY A 348 -43.97 36.20 11.89
C GLY A 348 -44.66 37.30 12.70
N GLN A 349 -45.37 38.22 12.03
CA GLN A 349 -46.24 39.21 12.67
C GLN A 349 -47.68 38.67 12.74
N SER A 350 -48.44 39.12 13.73
CA SER A 350 -49.85 38.72 13.92
C SER A 350 -50.70 39.88 14.43
N TRP A 351 -52.02 39.81 14.23
CA TRP A 351 -52.94 40.80 14.75
C TRP A 351 -53.08 40.70 16.26
N GLN A 352 -52.78 41.79 16.96
CA GLN A 352 -52.86 41.91 18.41
C GLN A 352 -53.92 42.95 18.78
N ASN A 353 -54.92 42.57 19.57
CA ASN A 353 -55.87 43.52 20.15
C ASN A 353 -55.21 44.23 21.32
N VAL A 354 -54.96 45.52 21.17
CA VAL A 354 -54.21 46.33 22.14
C VAL A 354 -55.09 47.37 22.84
N GLY A 355 -56.41 47.33 22.63
CA GLY A 355 -57.33 48.34 23.14
C GLY A 355 -57.25 48.57 24.66
N ALA A 356 -56.98 47.53 25.44
CA ALA A 356 -56.80 47.66 26.89
C ALA A 356 -55.48 48.34 27.31
N SER A 357 -54.50 48.41 26.41
CA SER A 357 -53.13 48.92 26.66
C SER A 357 -52.84 50.25 25.96
N ARG A 358 -53.84 50.84 25.30
CA ARG A 358 -53.73 52.07 24.52
C ARG A 358 -54.81 53.04 24.95
N ALA A 359 -54.39 54.23 25.37
CA ALA A 359 -55.28 55.35 25.66
C ALA A 359 -55.37 56.30 24.44
N PRO A 360 -56.52 56.96 24.23
CA PRO A 360 -56.64 58.00 23.21
C PRO A 360 -55.66 59.16 23.47
N ASP A 361 -55.28 59.86 22.40
CA ASP A 361 -54.38 61.02 22.41
C ASP A 361 -53.06 60.81 23.19
N THR A 362 -52.58 59.57 23.23
CA THR A 362 -51.31 59.20 23.84
C THR A 362 -50.31 58.79 22.76
N ASN A 363 -49.10 59.31 22.82
CA ASN A 363 -48.01 58.91 21.92
C ASN A 363 -47.49 57.53 22.31
N PHE A 364 -47.59 56.57 21.39
CA PHE A 364 -46.96 55.26 21.49
C PHE A 364 -45.81 55.17 20.50
N THR A 365 -44.78 54.39 20.82
CA THR A 365 -43.68 54.10 19.90
C THR A 365 -43.86 52.71 19.33
N ASN A 366 -43.71 52.53 18.02
CA ASN A 366 -43.52 51.20 17.46
C ASN A 366 -42.13 50.69 17.89
N SER A 367 -42.09 50.02 19.03
CA SER A 367 -40.86 49.47 19.62
C SER A 367 -40.40 48.16 18.98
N THR A 368 -41.10 47.69 17.94
CA THR A 368 -40.66 46.49 17.20
C THR A 368 -39.58 46.87 16.19
N ALA A 369 -38.80 45.89 15.75
CA ALA A 369 -37.82 46.08 14.68
C ALA A 369 -38.45 46.15 13.27
N ARG A 370 -39.80 46.13 13.17
CA ARG A 370 -40.55 46.01 11.92
C ARG A 370 -41.63 47.09 11.82
N PRO A 371 -42.06 47.50 10.63
CA PRO A 371 -43.29 48.27 10.49
C PRO A 371 -44.47 47.50 11.09
N ILE A 372 -45.42 48.21 11.69
CA ILE A 372 -46.69 47.63 12.14
C ILE A 372 -47.83 48.21 11.31
N VAL A 373 -48.93 47.48 11.15
CA VAL A 373 -50.18 48.07 10.66
C VAL A 373 -51.07 48.36 11.86
N LEU A 374 -51.41 49.63 12.03
CA LEU A 374 -52.41 50.09 12.96
C LEU A 374 -53.78 49.98 12.29
N SER A 375 -54.74 49.35 12.96
CA SER A 375 -56.15 49.37 12.56
C SER A 375 -57.00 49.79 13.75
N VAL A 376 -57.68 50.93 13.63
CA VAL A 376 -58.52 51.49 14.69
C VAL A 376 -59.94 51.75 14.21
N ALA A 377 -60.88 51.63 15.13
CA ALA A 377 -62.26 52.04 14.93
C ALA A 377 -62.68 52.99 16.05
N VAL A 378 -63.38 54.07 15.71
CA VAL A 378 -63.93 55.06 16.65
C VAL A 378 -65.44 55.10 16.49
N SER A 379 -66.19 54.82 17.56
CA SER A 379 -67.65 54.97 17.59
C SER A 379 -68.01 56.39 18.02
N LEU A 380 -68.80 57.08 17.18
CA LEU A 380 -69.17 58.47 17.39
C LEU A 380 -70.32 58.59 18.38
N SER A 381 -70.16 59.47 19.37
CA SER A 381 -71.19 59.85 20.34
C SER A 381 -71.82 61.22 20.03
N GLY A 382 -71.30 61.93 19.02
CA GLY A 382 -71.83 63.22 18.55
C GLY A 382 -71.58 63.46 17.06
N ALA A 383 -72.24 64.50 16.53
CA ALA A 383 -72.04 64.97 15.15
C ALA A 383 -70.63 65.54 14.95
N ASN A 384 -70.19 65.62 13.69
CA ASN A 384 -68.86 66.10 13.30
C ASN A 384 -67.68 65.34 13.94
N GLY A 385 -67.87 64.03 14.16
CA GLY A 385 -66.86 63.19 14.78
C GLY A 385 -65.71 62.82 13.84
N ARG A 386 -64.53 62.55 14.43
CA ARG A 386 -63.30 62.27 13.68
C ARG A 386 -62.50 61.13 14.28
N CYS A 387 -61.77 60.42 13.43
CA CYS A 387 -60.67 59.53 13.81
C CYS A 387 -59.40 60.05 13.15
N ILE A 388 -58.56 60.73 13.94
CA ILE A 388 -57.32 61.33 13.46
C ILE A 388 -56.16 60.45 13.93
N ILE A 389 -55.30 60.03 13.00
CA ILE A 389 -54.09 59.27 13.30
C ILE A 389 -52.87 60.12 12.97
N TYR A 390 -51.95 60.20 13.92
CA TYR A 390 -50.67 60.85 13.74
C TYR A 390 -49.56 59.80 13.68
N VAL A 391 -48.57 60.04 12.81
CA VAL A 391 -47.25 59.38 12.86
C VAL A 391 -46.18 60.45 12.89
N ASP A 392 -45.26 60.37 13.86
CA ASP A 392 -44.20 61.35 14.11
C ASP A 392 -44.72 62.80 14.18
N GLY A 393 -45.86 62.96 14.87
CA GLY A 393 -46.52 64.25 15.09
C GLY A 393 -47.26 64.81 13.87
N ARG A 394 -47.25 64.13 12.71
CA ARG A 394 -47.94 64.55 11.49
C ARG A 394 -49.24 63.79 11.32
N VAL A 395 -50.32 64.47 10.90
CA VAL A 395 -51.59 63.82 10.55
C VAL A 395 -51.37 62.96 9.30
N THR A 396 -51.45 61.64 9.45
CA THR A 396 -51.34 60.69 8.34
C THR A 396 -52.71 60.18 7.89
N GLN A 397 -53.71 60.26 8.76
CA GLN A 397 -55.10 59.93 8.44
C GLN A 397 -56.06 60.79 9.24
N ASP A 398 -57.16 61.19 8.61
CA ASP A 398 -58.23 61.98 9.22
C ASP A 398 -59.58 61.56 8.61
N ALA A 399 -60.25 60.62 9.26
CA ALA A 399 -61.61 60.25 8.87
C ALA A 399 -62.60 61.19 9.57
N PHE A 400 -63.55 61.74 8.83
CA PHE A 400 -64.58 62.66 9.32
C PHE A 400 -65.97 62.15 8.95
N ASN A 401 -66.93 62.29 9.86
CA ASN A 401 -68.34 62.06 9.55
C ASN A 401 -69.22 63.10 10.26
N PRO A 402 -70.11 63.78 9.51
CA PRO A 402 -70.97 64.81 10.08
C PRO A 402 -72.07 64.25 10.99
N SER A 403 -72.43 62.97 10.87
CA SER A 403 -73.54 62.34 11.60
C SER A 403 -73.11 61.71 12.93
N ALA A 404 -74.00 61.75 13.92
CA ALA A 404 -73.85 60.98 15.16
C ALA A 404 -74.09 59.47 14.92
N SER A 405 -73.62 58.62 15.85
CA SER A 405 -73.83 57.16 15.86
C SER A 405 -73.19 56.37 14.70
N ALA A 406 -72.27 56.97 13.94
CA ALA A 406 -71.46 56.24 12.97
C ALA A 406 -70.21 55.60 13.62
N THR A 407 -69.55 54.67 12.93
CA THR A 407 -68.22 54.17 13.29
C THR A 407 -67.23 54.51 12.20
N LEU A 408 -66.10 55.13 12.58
CA LEU A 408 -65.02 55.50 11.65
C LEU A 408 -63.87 54.53 11.80
N GLY A 409 -63.36 54.03 10.68
CA GLY A 409 -62.17 53.19 10.62
C GLY A 409 -60.93 53.97 10.18
N GLY A 410 -59.77 53.61 10.71
CA GLY A 410 -58.48 54.11 10.27
C GLY A 410 -57.43 53.00 10.19
N GLN A 411 -56.63 53.02 9.13
CA GLN A 411 -55.56 52.06 8.89
C GLN A 411 -54.31 52.74 8.34
N ILE A 412 -53.18 52.54 9.01
CA ILE A 412 -51.90 53.12 8.58
C ILE A 412 -50.74 52.17 8.91
N VAL A 413 -49.69 52.21 8.10
CA VAL A 413 -48.40 51.60 8.43
C VAL A 413 -47.62 52.57 9.32
N VAL A 414 -47.17 52.09 10.48
CA VAL A 414 -46.27 52.83 11.37
C VAL A 414 -44.87 52.23 11.26
N PRO A 415 -43.87 52.97 10.74
CA PRO A 415 -42.49 52.47 10.64
C PRO A 415 -41.91 52.04 12.00
N ALA A 416 -40.89 51.18 11.97
CA ALA A 416 -40.15 50.81 13.18
C ALA A 416 -39.51 52.05 13.83
N GLY A 417 -39.65 52.21 15.14
CA GLY A 417 -39.12 53.35 15.89
C GLY A 417 -39.94 54.64 15.80
N SER A 418 -40.90 54.74 14.87
CA SER A 418 -41.79 55.92 14.78
C SER A 418 -42.79 55.97 15.93
N THR A 419 -43.17 57.20 16.29
CA THR A 419 -44.24 57.47 17.25
C THR A 419 -45.58 57.58 16.53
N TYR A 420 -46.66 57.19 17.19
CA TYR A 420 -48.01 57.34 16.65
C TYR A 420 -49.02 57.56 17.77
N ARG A 421 -50.13 58.22 17.44
CA ARG A 421 -51.28 58.40 18.36
C ARG A 421 -52.58 58.46 17.58
N VAL A 422 -53.68 58.12 18.26
CA VAL A 422 -55.03 58.18 17.71
C VAL A 422 -55.86 59.13 18.56
N VAL A 423 -56.46 60.13 17.90
CA VAL A 423 -57.26 61.17 18.53
C VAL A 423 -58.71 61.03 18.03
N PRO A 424 -59.60 60.43 18.84
CA PRO A 424 -61.02 60.46 18.55
C PRO A 424 -61.60 61.85 18.88
N VAL A 425 -62.44 62.38 18.00
CA VAL A 425 -63.20 63.63 18.24
C VAL A 425 -64.69 63.28 18.23
N ALA A 426 -65.44 63.75 19.23
CA ALA A 426 -66.86 63.43 19.43
C ALA A 426 -67.19 61.92 19.38
N GLY A 427 -66.29 61.09 19.93
CA GLY A 427 -66.44 59.63 19.97
C GLY A 427 -65.41 58.97 20.87
N ALA A 428 -65.46 57.64 20.94
CA ALA A 428 -64.54 56.81 21.71
C ALA A 428 -63.96 55.68 20.84
N ILE A 429 -62.76 55.22 21.17
CA ILE A 429 -62.13 54.08 20.49
C ILE A 429 -62.97 52.83 20.78
N ALA A 430 -63.45 52.18 19.73
CA ALA A 430 -64.24 50.96 19.77
C ALA A 430 -63.39 49.70 19.49
N ALA A 431 -62.34 49.83 18.69
CA ALA A 431 -61.37 48.76 18.45
C ALA A 431 -59.98 49.35 18.17
N TRP A 432 -58.94 48.67 18.64
CA TRP A 432 -57.56 49.01 18.35
C TRP A 432 -56.73 47.74 18.20
N TRP A 433 -56.26 47.52 16.98
CA TRP A 433 -55.46 46.36 16.60
C TRP A 433 -54.15 46.81 16.00
N GLU A 434 -53.09 46.10 16.35
CA GLU A 434 -51.76 46.27 15.75
C GLU A 434 -51.37 44.92 15.11
N TYR A 435 -51.06 44.92 13.82
CA TYR A 435 -50.38 43.79 13.18
C TYR A 435 -48.88 43.96 13.40
N ARG A 436 -48.32 43.21 14.37
CA ARG A 436 -46.97 43.46 14.89
C ARG A 436 -46.15 42.21 15.12
#